data_AF-A0AAV2GQQ9-F1
#
_entry.id   AF-A0AAV2GQQ9-F1
#
_cell.length_a   1.000
_cell.length_b   1.000
_cell.length_c   1.000
_cell.angle_alpha   90.00
_cell.angle_beta   90.00
_cell.angle_gamma   90.00
#
_symmetry.space_group_name_H-M   'P 1'
#
loop_
_entity.id
_entity.type
_entity.pdbx_description
1 polymer ?
#
loop_
_entity_poly.entity_id
_entity_poly.type
_entity_poly.pdbx_seq_one_letter_code
_entity_poly.pdbx_strand_id
1 'polypeptide(L)'
;MDATTKWLAITAALAVITLFSAATNAEETKPPLVVKVVKGKKLCDKGWECKGLSAYCCNHTISDFFQTYQFEELFPKRNTPVAHASGFWDYHSFITAAATYQPLGFGTTGGKNVGQLEVAAFLGHVGSKTSCGYGVATGGPLAWGLCYNKELSPEKTYCDDYYKYDYPCTPGVSYHGRGALPLYWNYNYGKTGEALKVDLLNHPEYLENNATLAFQAAMWKWMTPDKKNKLPSAHDAFVGNWKPTKNDTLAKRVPGFGATINVLHGEQMCGKGDDEAMNNVVSHYLYYLDLMGVGREEAGPHEVLTCGEQLPFGKNPVSTSSS
;
A
#
# COMPACT_ATOMS: atom_id res chain seq x y z
N MET A 1 6.86 -1.27 -99.65
CA MET A 1 7.01 -0.02 -98.89
C MET A 1 6.53 -0.33 -97.48
N ASP A 2 7.36 -1.08 -96.76
CA ASP A 2 8.24 -0.63 -95.65
C ASP A 2 7.49 -0.75 -94.32
N ALA A 3 7.75 -1.81 -93.55
CA ALA A 3 8.83 -1.96 -92.55
C ALA A 3 8.22 -1.78 -91.13
N THR A 4 7.61 -2.83 -90.58
CA THR A 4 8.17 -3.66 -89.49
C THR A 4 8.73 -2.90 -88.29
N THR A 5 7.90 -2.76 -87.23
CA THR A 5 8.37 -2.78 -85.84
C THR A 5 7.36 -3.55 -85.00
N LYS A 6 7.81 -4.68 -84.44
CA LYS A 6 7.01 -5.67 -83.71
C LYS A 6 6.67 -5.17 -82.31
N TRP A 7 5.40 -5.30 -81.94
CA TRP A 7 4.92 -5.17 -80.56
C TRP A 7 5.39 -6.37 -79.73
N LEU A 8 6.11 -6.12 -78.64
CA LEU A 8 6.41 -7.10 -77.60
C LEU A 8 5.41 -6.88 -76.47
N ALA A 9 4.47 -7.80 -76.33
CA ALA A 9 3.58 -7.89 -75.18
C ALA A 9 4.40 -8.34 -73.96
N ILE A 10 4.47 -7.49 -72.93
CA ILE A 10 5.02 -7.85 -71.63
C ILE A 10 3.86 -7.87 -70.64
N THR A 11 3.44 -9.08 -70.27
CA THR A 11 2.51 -9.34 -69.18
C THR A 11 3.20 -9.03 -67.85
N ALA A 12 2.80 -7.95 -67.18
CA ALA A 12 3.22 -7.67 -65.81
C ALA A 12 2.40 -8.52 -64.83
N ALA A 13 3.06 -9.47 -64.17
CA ALA A 13 2.49 -10.25 -63.08
C ALA A 13 2.35 -9.36 -61.83
N LEU A 14 1.14 -9.28 -61.26
CA LEU A 14 0.89 -8.67 -59.96
C LEU A 14 1.55 -9.51 -58.86
N ALA A 15 2.57 -8.97 -58.19
CA ALA A 15 3.07 -9.50 -56.93
C ALA A 15 2.21 -8.95 -55.79
N VAL A 16 1.39 -9.80 -55.17
CA VAL A 16 0.70 -9.50 -53.92
C VAL A 16 1.73 -9.62 -52.79
N ILE A 17 2.19 -8.49 -52.26
CA ILE A 17 3.02 -8.45 -51.05
C ILE A 17 2.07 -8.48 -49.85
N THR A 18 1.87 -9.67 -49.28
CA THR A 18 1.28 -9.82 -47.94
C THR A 18 2.31 -9.37 -46.90
N LEU A 19 2.13 -8.20 -46.31
CA LEU A 19 2.85 -7.75 -45.12
C LEU A 19 2.39 -8.60 -43.92
N PHE A 20 3.14 -9.64 -43.62
CA PHE A 20 3.10 -10.26 -42.30
C PHE A 20 3.81 -9.33 -41.31
N SER A 21 3.04 -8.53 -40.58
CA SER A 21 3.54 -7.87 -39.37
C SER A 21 3.72 -8.95 -38.31
N ALA A 22 4.94 -9.48 -38.19
CA ALA A 22 5.32 -10.24 -37.02
C ALA A 22 5.29 -9.27 -35.82
N ALA A 23 4.24 -9.35 -35.01
CA ALA A 23 4.24 -8.76 -33.69
C ALA A 23 5.36 -9.45 -32.90
N THR A 24 6.49 -8.76 -32.77
CA THR A 24 7.51 -9.15 -31.80
C THR A 24 6.89 -8.96 -30.43
N ASN A 25 6.52 -10.07 -29.78
CA ASN A 25 6.33 -10.11 -28.35
C ASN A 25 7.65 -9.66 -27.72
N ALA A 26 7.74 -8.37 -27.39
CA ALA A 26 8.75 -7.88 -26.47
C ALA A 26 8.36 -8.42 -25.09
N GLU A 27 8.83 -9.62 -24.78
CA GLU A 27 8.99 -10.04 -23.40
C GLU A 27 9.86 -8.97 -22.73
N GLU A 28 9.28 -8.17 -21.83
CA GLU A 28 10.05 -7.25 -21.00
C GLU A 28 11.11 -8.07 -20.26
N THR A 29 12.34 -8.03 -20.75
CA THR A 29 13.48 -8.68 -20.12
C THR A 29 13.65 -8.09 -18.73
N LYS A 30 13.23 -8.83 -17.70
CA LYS A 30 13.45 -8.48 -16.30
C LYS A 30 14.93 -8.12 -16.11
N PRO A 31 15.26 -6.97 -15.50
CA PRO A 31 16.64 -6.56 -15.31
C PRO A 31 17.43 -7.67 -14.59
N PRO A 32 18.71 -7.89 -14.98
CA PRO A 32 19.50 -8.98 -14.43
C PRO A 32 19.66 -8.83 -12.91
N LEU A 33 19.39 -9.91 -12.19
CA LEU A 33 19.57 -9.98 -10.75
C LEU A 33 21.07 -9.85 -10.41
N VAL A 34 21.47 -8.77 -9.75
CA VAL A 34 22.83 -8.64 -9.22
C VAL A 34 22.87 -9.28 -7.85
N VAL A 35 23.73 -10.28 -7.66
CA VAL A 35 23.87 -11.01 -6.39
C VAL A 35 25.23 -10.72 -5.76
N LYS A 36 25.24 -10.37 -4.47
CA LYS A 36 26.45 -10.23 -3.65
C LYS A 36 26.29 -10.96 -2.33
N VAL A 37 27.33 -11.66 -1.87
CA VAL A 37 27.35 -12.27 -0.53
C VAL A 37 28.21 -11.40 0.39
N VAL A 38 27.62 -10.90 1.47
CA VAL A 38 28.31 -10.08 2.49
C VAL A 38 28.08 -10.72 3.85
N LYS A 39 29.17 -11.12 4.53
CA LYS A 39 29.10 -11.81 5.84
C LYS A 39 28.13 -13.00 5.86
N GLY A 40 28.13 -13.81 4.79
CA GLY A 40 27.26 -14.97 4.64
C GLY A 40 25.79 -14.66 4.28
N LYS A 41 25.40 -13.39 4.17
CA LYS A 41 24.05 -12.99 3.73
C LYS A 41 24.05 -12.70 2.23
N LYS A 42 23.12 -13.33 1.50
CA LYS A 42 22.85 -13.04 0.10
C LYS A 42 22.10 -11.72 0.00
N LEU A 43 22.64 -10.78 -0.75
CA LEU A 43 22.07 -9.49 -1.08
C LEU A 43 21.83 -9.44 -2.59
N CYS A 44 20.72 -8.86 -2.97
CA CYS A 44 20.25 -8.83 -4.34
C CYS A 44 19.83 -7.42 -4.72
N ASP A 45 20.01 -7.06 -5.99
CA ASP A 45 19.46 -5.86 -6.61
C ASP A 45 18.64 -6.33 -7.83
N LYS A 46 17.39 -5.88 -7.91
CA LYS A 46 16.46 -6.18 -9.02
C LYS A 46 16.10 -4.93 -9.83
N GLY A 47 17.08 -4.05 -10.06
CA GLY A 47 16.92 -2.90 -10.93
C GLY A 47 16.05 -1.82 -10.30
N TRP A 48 15.10 -1.27 -11.08
CA TRP A 48 14.33 -0.10 -10.66
C TRP A 48 13.36 -0.41 -9.51
N GLU A 49 12.80 -1.63 -9.48
CA GLU A 49 11.73 -1.98 -8.55
C GLU A 49 12.25 -2.36 -7.15
N CYS A 50 13.46 -2.91 -7.06
CA CYS A 50 14.11 -3.24 -5.80
C CYS A 50 15.58 -2.84 -5.88
N LYS A 51 15.79 -1.53 -5.87
CA LYS A 51 17.07 -0.89 -6.13
C LYS A 51 18.01 -0.98 -4.93
N GLY A 52 19.26 -1.31 -5.19
CA GLY A 52 20.31 -1.43 -4.18
C GLY A 52 20.39 -2.84 -3.59
N LEU A 53 21.58 -3.19 -3.08
CA LEU A 53 21.85 -4.49 -2.50
C LEU A 53 21.06 -4.70 -1.19
N SER A 54 20.00 -5.49 -1.24
CA SER A 54 19.16 -5.83 -0.09
C SER A 54 18.92 -7.33 0.01
N ALA A 55 18.80 -7.83 1.25
CA ALA A 55 18.42 -9.22 1.51
C ALA A 55 16.95 -9.50 1.10
N TYR A 56 16.10 -8.46 1.08
CA TYR A 56 14.68 -8.57 0.76
C TYR A 56 14.43 -8.67 -0.76
N CYS A 57 15.33 -8.12 -1.58
CA CYS A 57 15.20 -8.16 -3.04
C CYS A 57 15.55 -9.51 -3.67
N CYS A 58 15.97 -10.52 -2.90
CA CYS A 58 16.46 -11.78 -3.45
C CYS A 58 15.38 -12.73 -3.95
N ASN A 59 14.14 -12.56 -3.50
CA ASN A 59 13.02 -13.46 -3.83
C ASN A 59 12.12 -12.85 -4.90
N HIS A 60 10.87 -12.55 -4.58
CA HIS A 60 9.90 -11.91 -5.47
C HIS A 60 9.79 -10.43 -5.12
N THR A 61 9.56 -9.58 -6.11
CA THR A 61 9.05 -8.22 -5.89
C THR A 61 7.53 -8.23 -5.93
N ILE A 62 6.88 -7.13 -5.57
CA ILE A 62 5.42 -7.01 -5.59
C ILE A 62 4.91 -7.18 -7.03
N SER A 63 5.59 -6.63 -8.05
CA SER A 63 5.22 -6.85 -9.45
C SER A 63 5.38 -8.30 -9.93
N ASP A 64 5.96 -9.20 -9.15
CA ASP A 64 5.97 -10.63 -9.50
C ASP A 64 4.65 -11.33 -9.12
N PHE A 65 3.86 -10.78 -8.19
CA PHE A 65 2.65 -11.45 -7.65
C PHE A 65 1.40 -10.58 -7.51
N PHE A 66 1.54 -9.26 -7.68
CA PHE A 66 0.46 -8.29 -7.64
C PHE A 66 0.51 -7.42 -8.88
N GLN A 67 -0.30 -7.76 -9.87
CA GLN A 67 -0.35 -7.13 -11.19
C GLN A 67 -1.39 -6.02 -11.24
N THR A 68 -1.34 -5.22 -12.31
CA THR A 68 -2.32 -4.16 -12.58
C THR A 68 -3.76 -4.67 -12.52
N TYR A 69 -4.07 -5.82 -13.12
CA TYR A 69 -5.45 -6.34 -13.13
C TYR A 69 -5.99 -6.61 -11.71
N GLN A 70 -5.15 -7.10 -10.79
CA GLN A 70 -5.54 -7.33 -9.40
C GLN A 70 -5.81 -6.00 -8.71
N PHE A 71 -4.98 -4.98 -8.95
CA PHE A 71 -5.24 -3.63 -8.42
C PHE A 71 -6.58 -3.06 -8.93
N GLU A 72 -6.92 -3.28 -10.20
CA GLU A 72 -8.21 -2.89 -10.75
C GLU A 72 -9.38 -3.68 -10.14
N GLU A 73 -9.19 -4.98 -9.87
CA GLU A 73 -10.18 -5.84 -9.20
C GLU A 73 -10.42 -5.48 -7.73
N LEU A 74 -9.38 -5.06 -7.02
CA LEU A 74 -9.45 -4.63 -5.62
C LEU A 74 -10.20 -3.30 -5.47
N PHE A 75 -10.05 -2.40 -6.44
CA PHE A 75 -10.61 -1.05 -6.40
C PHE A 75 -11.45 -0.72 -7.65
N PRO A 76 -12.51 -1.50 -7.95
CA PRO A 76 -13.22 -1.40 -9.21
C PRO A 76 -14.14 -0.17 -9.28
N LYS A 77 -14.43 0.49 -8.14
CA LYS A 77 -15.30 1.66 -8.08
C LYS A 77 -14.58 2.99 -7.92
N ARG A 78 -13.25 3.00 -7.74
CA ARG A 78 -12.45 4.21 -7.45
C ARG A 78 -12.50 5.28 -8.55
N ASN A 79 -12.74 4.87 -9.80
CA ASN A 79 -12.79 5.75 -10.98
C ASN A 79 -14.21 5.95 -11.52
N THR A 80 -15.24 5.58 -10.76
CA THR A 80 -16.63 5.85 -11.16
C THR A 80 -16.91 7.36 -11.11
N PRO A 81 -17.92 7.88 -11.84
CA PRO A 81 -18.23 9.31 -11.85
C PRO A 81 -18.63 9.90 -10.49
N VAL A 82 -19.02 9.05 -9.55
CA VAL A 82 -19.40 9.46 -8.18
C VAL A 82 -18.26 9.33 -7.18
N ALA A 83 -17.10 8.81 -7.60
CA ALA A 83 -15.92 8.77 -6.75
C ALA A 83 -15.26 10.15 -6.65
N HIS A 84 -14.74 10.48 -5.48
CA HIS A 84 -14.22 11.81 -5.17
C HIS A 84 -12.74 12.01 -5.55
N ALA A 85 -12.05 10.92 -5.91
CA ALA A 85 -10.67 10.90 -6.38
C ALA A 85 -10.56 10.16 -7.74
N SER A 86 -11.59 10.27 -8.58
CA SER A 86 -11.61 9.59 -9.89
C SER A 86 -10.43 10.03 -10.76
N GLY A 87 -9.68 9.05 -11.28
CA GLY A 87 -8.49 9.26 -12.09
C GLY A 87 -7.22 9.60 -11.32
N PHE A 88 -7.28 9.73 -9.99
CA PHE A 88 -6.11 10.05 -9.16
C PHE A 88 -5.28 8.80 -8.84
N TRP A 89 -5.93 7.70 -8.45
CA TRP A 89 -5.25 6.50 -7.98
C TRP A 89 -5.01 5.49 -9.09
N ASP A 90 -3.75 5.07 -9.25
CA ASP A 90 -3.37 4.09 -10.27
C ASP A 90 -2.29 3.12 -9.76
N TYR A 91 -2.18 1.97 -10.43
CA TYR A 91 -1.21 0.92 -10.09
C TYR A 91 0.24 1.36 -10.28
N HIS A 92 0.53 2.17 -11.31
CA HIS A 92 1.88 2.65 -11.59
C HIS A 92 2.40 3.52 -10.44
N SER A 93 1.56 4.39 -9.89
CA SER A 93 1.83 5.21 -8.71
C SER A 93 2.06 4.34 -7.48
N PHE A 94 1.23 3.30 -7.26
CA PHE A 94 1.42 2.35 -6.16
C PHE A 94 2.76 1.62 -6.25
N ILE A 95 3.08 1.02 -7.41
CA ILE A 95 4.29 0.21 -7.55
C ILE A 95 5.56 1.07 -7.55
N THR A 96 5.50 2.29 -8.11
CA THR A 96 6.60 3.26 -8.05
C THR A 96 6.88 3.69 -6.61
N ALA A 97 5.83 3.91 -5.81
CA ALA A 97 5.98 4.15 -4.37
C ALA A 97 6.55 2.91 -3.65
N ALA A 98 6.05 1.72 -3.97
CA ALA A 98 6.51 0.49 -3.35
C ALA A 98 7.99 0.22 -3.61
N ALA A 99 8.50 0.57 -4.80
CA ALA A 99 9.90 0.38 -5.17
C ALA A 99 10.89 1.04 -4.20
N THR A 100 10.51 2.09 -3.48
CA THR A 100 11.36 2.71 -2.44
C THR A 100 11.40 1.92 -1.14
N TYR A 101 10.39 1.07 -0.88
CA TYR A 101 10.22 0.31 0.37
C TYR A 101 10.42 -1.19 0.22
N GLN A 102 10.38 -1.75 -1.00
CA GLN A 102 10.71 -3.16 -1.24
C GLN A 102 12.14 -3.52 -0.79
N PRO A 103 13.19 -2.70 -1.04
CA PRO A 103 14.51 -2.98 -0.47
C PRO A 103 14.55 -2.97 1.06
N LEU A 104 13.51 -2.45 1.72
CA LEU A 104 13.37 -2.42 3.18
C LEU A 104 12.46 -3.52 3.73
N GLY A 105 11.85 -4.35 2.88
CA GLY A 105 11.04 -5.51 3.26
C GLY A 105 9.55 -5.43 2.92
N PHE A 106 9.03 -4.26 2.54
CA PHE A 106 7.60 -4.12 2.20
C PHE A 106 7.22 -5.05 1.04
N GLY A 107 6.29 -5.98 1.28
CA GLY A 107 5.83 -6.97 0.30
C GLY A 107 6.91 -7.97 -0.14
N THR A 108 8.06 -7.99 0.51
CA THR A 108 9.24 -8.80 0.12
C THR A 108 9.87 -9.58 1.28
N THR A 109 9.39 -9.34 2.51
CA THR A 109 9.72 -10.15 3.69
C THR A 109 8.95 -11.48 3.68
N GLY A 110 9.61 -12.58 4.09
CA GLY A 110 8.94 -13.88 4.31
C GLY A 110 8.58 -14.68 3.04
N GLY A 111 8.94 -14.18 1.85
CA GLY A 111 8.65 -14.86 0.57
C GLY A 111 7.29 -14.49 -0.02
N LYS A 112 6.90 -15.16 -1.11
CA LYS A 112 5.73 -14.77 -1.92
C LYS A 112 4.43 -14.74 -1.11
N ASN A 113 4.14 -15.79 -0.33
CA ASN A 113 2.89 -15.86 0.43
C ASN A 113 2.78 -14.72 1.45
N VAL A 114 3.82 -14.52 2.27
CA VAL A 114 3.84 -13.43 3.27
C VAL A 114 3.77 -12.05 2.59
N GLY A 115 4.44 -11.88 1.45
CA GLY A 115 4.34 -10.65 0.65
C GLY A 115 2.92 -10.38 0.13
N GLN A 116 2.22 -11.41 -0.34
CA GLN A 116 0.82 -11.29 -0.77
C GLN A 116 -0.10 -10.93 0.41
N LEU A 117 0.07 -11.60 1.55
CA LEU A 117 -0.67 -11.28 2.77
C LEU A 117 -0.42 -9.85 3.23
N GLU A 118 0.84 -9.39 3.19
CA GLU A 118 1.19 -8.03 3.62
C GLU A 118 0.62 -6.98 2.69
N VAL A 119 0.72 -7.15 1.37
CA VAL A 119 0.15 -6.22 0.39
C VAL A 119 -1.37 -6.16 0.54
N ALA A 120 -2.04 -7.30 0.72
CA ALA A 120 -3.47 -7.36 1.00
C ALA A 120 -3.83 -6.65 2.32
N ALA A 121 -3.03 -6.83 3.38
CA ALA A 121 -3.24 -6.18 4.66
C ALA A 121 -3.09 -4.65 4.55
N PHE A 122 -2.01 -4.17 3.96
CA PHE A 122 -1.78 -2.75 3.71
C PHE A 122 -2.92 -2.15 2.90
N LEU A 123 -3.29 -2.77 1.78
CA LEU A 123 -4.37 -2.31 0.93
C LEU A 123 -5.73 -2.41 1.63
N GLY A 124 -5.95 -3.38 2.52
CA GLY A 124 -7.18 -3.50 3.33
C GLY A 124 -7.38 -2.29 4.25
N HIS A 125 -6.31 -1.81 4.89
CA HIS A 125 -6.35 -0.54 5.62
C HIS A 125 -6.64 0.63 4.68
N VAL A 126 -5.91 0.74 3.57
CA VAL A 126 -6.09 1.82 2.59
C VAL A 126 -7.54 1.86 2.09
N GLY A 127 -8.07 0.73 1.64
CA GLY A 127 -9.44 0.59 1.14
C GLY A 127 -10.46 1.01 2.19
N SER A 128 -10.33 0.52 3.42
CA SER A 128 -11.22 0.89 4.52
C SER A 128 -11.19 2.38 4.85
N LYS A 129 -10.01 3.03 4.86
CA LYS A 129 -9.86 4.44 5.23
C LYS A 129 -10.22 5.44 4.15
N THR A 130 -10.28 4.99 2.91
CA THR A 130 -10.58 5.84 1.75
C THR A 130 -11.89 5.46 1.07
N SER A 131 -12.68 4.57 1.68
CA SER A 131 -13.94 4.10 1.12
C SER A 131 -15.03 5.16 1.21
N CYS A 132 -15.84 5.25 0.16
CA CYS A 132 -17.11 5.97 0.14
C CYS A 132 -18.32 5.02 -0.07
N GLY A 133 -18.08 3.70 0.01
CA GLY A 133 -19.13 2.70 -0.17
C GLY A 133 -20.06 2.67 1.03
N TYR A 134 -21.30 3.12 0.86
CA TYR A 134 -22.37 2.98 1.85
C TYR A 134 -23.26 1.77 1.53
N GLY A 135 -23.96 1.22 2.53
CA GLY A 135 -24.69 -0.08 2.53
C GLY A 135 -25.12 -0.70 1.19
N VAL A 136 -25.84 0.03 0.33
CA VAL A 136 -26.39 -0.48 -0.96
C VAL A 136 -25.56 -0.11 -2.20
N ALA A 137 -24.31 0.32 -2.01
CA ALA A 137 -23.45 0.72 -3.10
C ALA A 137 -23.20 -0.46 -4.07
N THR A 138 -23.21 -0.18 -5.37
CA THR A 138 -23.01 -1.22 -6.39
C THR A 138 -21.67 -1.93 -6.17
N GLY A 139 -21.67 -3.26 -6.20
CA GLY A 139 -20.48 -4.08 -5.89
C GLY A 139 -20.22 -4.30 -4.39
N GLY A 140 -21.06 -3.77 -3.50
CA GLY A 140 -20.89 -3.85 -2.05
C GLY A 140 -19.88 -2.82 -1.51
N PRO A 141 -19.88 -2.54 -0.20
CA PRO A 141 -19.09 -1.46 0.41
C PRO A 141 -17.56 -1.64 0.28
N LEU A 142 -17.09 -2.88 0.15
CA LEU A 142 -15.66 -3.22 0.09
C LEU A 142 -15.00 -2.92 -1.26
N ALA A 143 -15.82 -2.70 -2.31
CA ALA A 143 -15.37 -2.38 -3.66
C ALA A 143 -15.02 -0.89 -3.87
N TRP A 144 -15.24 -0.05 -2.84
CA TRP A 144 -15.18 1.41 -2.92
C TRP A 144 -13.95 2.02 -2.27
N GLY A 145 -12.94 1.21 -1.91
CA GLY A 145 -11.63 1.71 -1.52
C GLY A 145 -11.02 2.65 -2.56
N LEU A 146 -10.17 3.58 -2.10
CA LEU A 146 -9.58 4.65 -2.90
C LEU A 146 -10.59 5.61 -3.53
N CYS A 147 -11.79 5.72 -2.97
CA CYS A 147 -12.78 6.69 -3.43
C CYS A 147 -12.43 8.13 -3.05
N TYR A 148 -11.76 8.32 -1.90
CA TYR A 148 -11.24 9.61 -1.44
C TYR A 148 -9.72 9.67 -1.51
N ASN A 149 -9.17 10.87 -1.72
CA ASN A 149 -7.75 11.18 -1.48
C ASN A 149 -7.55 12.23 -0.37
N LYS A 150 -8.64 12.83 0.11
CA LYS A 150 -8.68 13.74 1.25
C LYS A 150 -10.03 13.71 1.96
N GLU A 151 -10.02 14.16 3.21
CA GLU A 151 -11.21 14.46 3.99
C GLU A 151 -11.96 15.66 3.39
N LEU A 152 -13.25 15.49 3.07
CA LEU A 152 -14.05 16.55 2.42
C LEU A 152 -14.61 17.59 3.39
N SER A 153 -14.94 17.17 4.62
CA SER A 153 -15.60 18.01 5.62
C SER A 153 -14.83 17.98 6.95
N PRO A 154 -13.60 18.54 6.99
CA PRO A 154 -12.79 18.50 8.19
C PRO A 154 -13.40 19.33 9.32
N GLU A 155 -13.52 18.74 10.51
CA GLU A 155 -14.10 19.41 11.69
C GLU A 155 -13.20 20.51 12.26
N LYS A 156 -11.91 20.48 11.91
CA LYS A 156 -10.87 21.40 12.41
C LYS A 156 -9.70 21.48 11.44
N THR A 157 -8.75 22.35 11.75
CA THR A 157 -7.49 22.48 10.99
C THR A 157 -6.46 21.43 11.36
N TYR A 158 -6.70 20.63 12.40
CA TYR A 158 -5.75 19.63 12.93
C TYR A 158 -4.37 20.22 13.22
N CYS A 159 -4.34 21.44 13.74
CA CYS A 159 -3.13 22.04 14.28
C CYS A 159 -3.03 21.73 15.77
N ASP A 160 -1.90 21.13 16.20
CA ASP A 160 -1.57 20.91 17.60
C ASP A 160 -0.39 21.82 18.01
N ASP A 161 -0.71 22.84 18.80
CA ASP A 161 0.24 23.83 19.32
C ASP A 161 1.28 23.23 20.26
N TYR A 162 1.06 22.03 20.80
CA TYR A 162 2.08 21.32 21.59
C TYR A 162 3.37 21.11 20.77
N TYR A 163 3.24 20.91 19.46
CA TYR A 163 4.36 20.64 18.55
C TYR A 163 4.91 21.89 17.87
N LYS A 164 4.51 23.11 18.26
CA LYS A 164 4.86 24.35 17.54
C LYS A 164 6.35 24.64 17.38
N TYR A 165 7.21 24.07 18.22
CA TYR A 165 8.66 24.27 18.15
C TYR A 165 9.36 23.34 17.15
N ASP A 166 8.80 22.15 16.95
CA ASP A 166 9.34 21.16 16.00
C ASP A 166 8.62 21.27 14.64
N TYR A 167 7.29 21.41 14.69
CA TYR A 167 6.39 21.38 13.55
C TYR A 167 5.34 22.51 13.67
N PRO A 168 5.74 23.79 13.52
CA PRO A 168 4.83 24.92 13.59
C PRO A 168 3.73 24.81 12.54
N CYS A 169 2.50 25.14 12.93
CA CYS A 169 1.39 25.21 11.99
C CYS A 169 1.56 26.39 11.04
N THR A 170 1.44 26.13 9.75
CA THR A 170 1.56 27.15 8.71
C THR A 170 0.25 27.94 8.60
N PRO A 171 0.28 29.29 8.59
CA PRO A 171 -0.93 30.09 8.44
C PRO A 171 -1.73 29.73 7.19
N GLY A 172 -3.05 29.55 7.35
CA GLY A 172 -3.95 29.19 6.25
C GLY A 172 -3.91 27.71 5.84
N VAL A 173 -3.04 26.90 6.44
CA VAL A 173 -2.90 25.48 6.13
C VAL A 173 -3.75 24.64 7.09
N SER A 174 -4.40 23.60 6.56
CA SER A 174 -5.17 22.61 7.31
C SER A 174 -4.54 21.22 7.13
N TYR A 175 -4.32 20.53 8.25
CA TYR A 175 -3.68 19.21 8.36
C TYR A 175 -4.71 18.08 8.53
N HIS A 176 -5.86 18.20 7.85
CA HIS A 176 -6.88 17.17 7.77
C HIS A 176 -6.40 15.93 7.00
N GLY A 177 -7.21 14.86 7.03
CA GLY A 177 -6.84 13.57 6.45
C GLY A 177 -6.52 13.66 4.96
N ARG A 178 -5.31 13.26 4.53
CA ARG A 178 -4.95 13.11 3.11
C ARG A 178 -4.14 11.85 2.85
N GLY A 179 -4.25 11.34 1.62
CA GLY A 179 -3.49 10.19 1.13
C GLY A 179 -4.13 8.83 1.42
N ALA A 180 -3.41 7.77 1.08
CA ALA A 180 -3.94 6.39 1.07
C ALA A 180 -4.13 5.80 2.48
N LEU A 181 -3.22 6.11 3.41
CA LEU A 181 -3.44 5.99 4.85
C LEU A 181 -3.51 7.41 5.41
N PRO A 182 -4.71 7.96 5.64
CA PRO A 182 -4.89 9.37 5.90
C PRO A 182 -3.96 9.92 6.99
N LEU A 183 -3.22 10.96 6.63
CA LEU A 183 -2.33 11.70 7.52
C LEU A 183 -3.10 12.85 8.16
N TYR A 184 -3.04 12.93 9.48
CA TYR A 184 -3.67 13.99 10.27
C TYR A 184 -2.61 14.66 11.14
N TRP A 185 -2.82 15.93 11.47
CA TRP A 185 -2.01 16.72 12.39
C TRP A 185 -0.66 17.22 11.84
N ASN A 186 -0.35 18.48 12.13
CA ASN A 186 0.90 19.18 11.74
C ASN A 186 2.16 18.34 12.00
N TYR A 187 2.28 17.73 13.19
CA TYR A 187 3.47 16.95 13.54
C TYR A 187 3.66 15.69 12.69
N ASN A 188 2.58 15.08 12.19
CA ASN A 188 2.71 13.92 11.31
C ASN A 188 3.05 14.36 9.88
N TYR A 189 2.47 15.46 9.41
CA TYR A 189 2.87 16.08 8.13
C TYR A 189 4.35 16.47 8.15
N GLY A 190 4.82 17.11 9.22
CA GLY A 190 6.23 17.45 9.40
C GLY A 190 7.16 16.23 9.37
N LYS A 191 6.92 15.23 10.24
CA LYS A 191 7.73 13.99 10.26
C LYS A 191 7.74 13.24 8.93
N THR A 192 6.58 13.13 8.29
CA THR A 192 6.47 12.47 6.99
C THR A 192 7.22 13.26 5.93
N GLY A 193 7.10 14.59 5.95
CA GLY A 193 7.79 15.48 5.04
C GLY A 193 9.32 15.38 5.16
N GLU A 194 9.85 15.35 6.38
CA GLU A 194 11.27 15.12 6.65
C GLU A 194 11.75 13.78 6.09
N ALA A 195 10.97 12.71 6.30
CA ALA A 195 11.32 11.37 5.85
C ALA A 195 11.30 11.24 4.32
N LEU A 196 10.31 11.83 3.66
CA LEU A 196 10.17 11.81 2.20
C LEU A 196 10.99 12.91 1.52
N LYS A 197 11.58 13.83 2.29
CA LYS A 197 12.28 15.05 1.81
C LYS A 197 11.38 15.93 0.94
N VAL A 198 10.14 16.10 1.38
CA VAL A 198 9.12 16.93 0.74
C VAL A 198 8.51 17.83 1.81
N ASP A 199 8.33 19.12 1.53
CA ASP A 199 7.78 20.07 2.50
C ASP A 199 6.27 19.92 2.68
N LEU A 200 5.87 18.85 3.36
CA LEU A 200 4.46 18.55 3.66
C LEU A 200 3.89 19.41 4.79
N LEU A 201 4.74 20.11 5.56
CA LEU A 201 4.28 20.98 6.64
C LEU A 201 3.71 22.29 6.10
N ASN A 202 4.35 22.87 5.09
CA ASN A 202 3.86 24.06 4.39
C ASN A 202 2.95 23.71 3.20
N HIS A 203 3.17 22.55 2.56
CA HIS A 203 2.42 22.10 1.37
C HIS A 203 1.77 20.72 1.55
N PRO A 204 0.83 20.54 2.49
CA PRO A 204 0.15 19.25 2.68
C PRO A 204 -0.69 18.82 1.48
N GLU A 205 -1.08 19.76 0.61
CA GLU A 205 -1.82 19.49 -0.63
C GLU A 205 -1.04 18.62 -1.63
N TYR A 206 0.27 18.44 -1.47
CA TYR A 206 1.02 17.53 -2.32
C TYR A 206 0.52 16.08 -2.20
N LEU A 207 -0.05 15.69 -1.05
CA LEU A 207 -0.64 14.35 -0.87
C LEU A 207 -1.98 14.16 -1.61
N GLU A 208 -2.66 15.24 -2.02
CA GLU A 208 -3.88 15.16 -2.84
C GLU A 208 -3.61 15.46 -4.33
N ASN A 209 -2.39 15.90 -4.68
CA ASN A 209 -1.99 16.22 -6.05
C ASN A 209 -1.05 15.18 -6.68
N ASN A 210 -0.41 14.31 -5.88
CA ASN A 210 0.51 13.29 -6.36
C ASN A 210 0.24 11.93 -5.70
N ALA A 211 -0.35 11.00 -6.46
CA ALA A 211 -0.70 9.67 -5.97
C ALA A 211 0.51 8.82 -5.57
N THR A 212 1.64 8.96 -6.28
CA THR A 212 2.89 8.26 -5.90
C THR A 212 3.36 8.74 -4.52
N LEU A 213 3.39 10.05 -4.29
CA LEU A 213 3.77 10.61 -2.99
C LEU A 213 2.78 10.21 -1.88
N ALA A 214 1.48 10.18 -2.19
CA ALA A 214 0.44 9.75 -1.27
C ALA A 214 0.61 8.27 -0.84
N PHE A 215 0.97 7.38 -1.77
CA PHE A 215 1.33 6.00 -1.43
C PHE A 215 2.65 5.91 -0.68
N GLN A 216 3.65 6.73 -1.02
CA GLN A 216 4.92 6.77 -0.28
C GLN A 216 4.73 7.19 1.18
N ALA A 217 3.87 8.17 1.45
CA ALA A 217 3.51 8.58 2.81
C ALA A 217 2.81 7.45 3.58
N ALA A 218 1.89 6.73 2.92
CA ALA A 218 1.22 5.58 3.51
C ALA A 218 2.17 4.42 3.82
N MET A 219 3.05 4.07 2.89
CA MET A 219 4.07 3.03 3.09
C MET A 219 5.10 3.44 4.14
N TRP A 220 5.50 4.71 4.17
CA TRP A 220 6.33 5.23 5.27
C TRP A 220 5.68 5.00 6.62
N LYS A 221 4.39 5.34 6.77
CA LYS A 221 3.63 5.11 8.00
C LYS A 221 3.55 3.61 8.36
N TRP A 222 3.37 2.75 7.36
CA TRP A 222 3.36 1.28 7.54
C TRP A 222 4.70 0.72 8.02
N MET A 223 5.80 1.23 7.45
CA MET A 223 7.17 0.73 7.70
C MET A 223 7.86 1.39 8.91
N THR A 224 7.32 2.48 9.46
CA THR A 224 8.01 3.27 10.48
C THR A 224 7.56 2.91 11.89
N PRO A 225 8.47 2.42 12.77
CA PRO A 225 8.15 2.19 14.18
C PRO A 225 8.16 3.51 14.97
N ASP A 226 7.31 3.62 15.99
CA ASP A 226 7.42 4.69 16.99
C ASP A 226 8.39 4.25 18.10
N LYS A 227 9.66 4.62 17.91
CA LYS A 227 10.74 4.33 18.85
C LYS A 227 10.55 4.98 20.22
N LYS A 228 9.92 6.15 20.29
CA LYS A 228 9.73 6.90 21.55
C LYS A 228 8.78 6.13 22.47
N ASN A 229 7.69 5.64 21.90
CA ASN A 229 6.68 4.89 22.63
C ASN A 229 6.91 3.36 22.58
N LYS A 230 8.00 2.91 21.95
CA LYS A 230 8.38 1.49 21.79
C LYS A 230 7.32 0.67 21.06
N LEU A 231 6.63 1.26 20.09
CA LEU A 231 5.70 0.55 19.21
C LEU A 231 6.46 -0.04 18.02
N PRO A 232 6.13 -1.26 17.58
CA PRO A 232 6.63 -1.78 16.31
C PRO A 232 6.06 -0.99 15.13
N SER A 233 6.64 -1.16 13.95
CA SER A 233 5.99 -0.77 12.70
C SER A 233 4.83 -1.72 12.40
N ALA A 234 3.86 -1.30 11.58
CA ALA A 234 2.81 -2.20 11.12
C ALA A 234 3.40 -3.36 10.29
N HIS A 235 4.44 -3.07 9.49
CA HIS A 235 5.24 -4.08 8.80
C HIS A 235 5.76 -5.16 9.77
N ASP A 236 6.55 -4.76 10.78
CA ASP A 236 7.20 -5.71 11.69
C ASP A 236 6.18 -6.48 12.54
N ALA A 237 5.07 -5.84 12.90
CA ALA A 237 3.96 -6.48 13.61
C ALA A 237 3.25 -7.53 12.75
N PHE A 238 3.12 -7.28 11.44
CA PHE A 238 2.46 -8.19 10.51
C PHE A 238 3.33 -9.37 10.11
N VAL A 239 4.57 -9.11 9.66
CA VAL A 239 5.48 -10.14 9.13
C VAL A 239 6.19 -10.95 10.23
N GLY A 240 5.92 -10.63 11.50
CA GLY A 240 6.43 -11.37 12.66
C GLY A 240 7.87 -11.04 13.08
N ASN A 241 8.43 -9.91 12.61
CA ASN A 241 9.75 -9.44 13.07
C ASN A 241 9.68 -8.88 14.51
N TRP A 242 8.54 -8.29 14.87
CA TRP A 242 8.30 -7.81 16.22
C TRP A 242 8.10 -8.97 17.19
N LYS A 243 8.84 -8.94 18.30
CA LYS A 243 8.71 -9.92 19.39
C LYS A 243 7.93 -9.29 20.53
N PRO A 244 6.70 -9.79 20.84
CA PRO A 244 5.92 -9.30 21.96
C PRO A 244 6.69 -9.38 23.28
N THR A 245 6.64 -8.32 24.06
CA THR A 245 7.15 -8.31 25.44
C THR A 245 6.15 -8.98 26.39
N LYS A 246 6.55 -9.20 27.65
CA LYS A 246 5.63 -9.68 28.69
C LYS A 246 4.38 -8.79 28.82
N ASN A 247 4.54 -7.47 28.70
CA ASN A 247 3.40 -6.54 28.77
C ASN A 247 2.48 -6.70 27.56
N ASP A 248 3.03 -6.98 26.38
CA ASP A 248 2.24 -7.23 25.17
C ASP A 248 1.45 -8.52 25.30
N THR A 249 2.06 -9.59 25.82
CA THR A 249 1.36 -10.86 26.10
C THR A 249 0.23 -10.65 27.11
N LEU A 250 0.46 -9.92 28.21
CA LEU A 250 -0.59 -9.60 29.20
C LEU A 250 -1.70 -8.71 28.62
N ALA A 251 -1.35 -7.87 27.64
CA ALA A 251 -2.28 -7.04 26.87
C ALA A 251 -2.92 -7.77 25.69
N LYS A 252 -2.70 -9.10 25.56
CA LYS A 252 -3.15 -9.95 24.45
C LYS A 252 -2.69 -9.50 23.06
N ARG A 253 -1.64 -8.68 22.96
CA ARG A 253 -1.10 -8.22 21.69
C ARG A 253 -0.23 -9.33 21.07
N VAL A 254 -0.65 -9.83 19.91
CA VAL A 254 0.03 -10.90 19.15
C VAL A 254 0.35 -10.44 17.73
N PRO A 255 1.45 -10.91 17.10
CA PRO A 255 1.75 -10.58 15.71
C PRO A 255 0.63 -11.02 14.76
N GLY A 256 0.34 -10.20 13.75
CA GLY A 256 -0.76 -10.43 12.81
C GLY A 256 -1.51 -9.17 12.40
N PHE A 257 -2.59 -9.33 11.64
CA PHE A 257 -3.39 -8.21 11.12
C PHE A 257 -3.98 -7.35 12.25
N GLY A 258 -4.47 -7.96 13.32
CA GLY A 258 -4.98 -7.25 14.50
C GLY A 258 -3.96 -6.30 15.12
N ALA A 259 -2.69 -6.71 15.20
CA ALA A 259 -1.63 -5.82 15.69
C ALA A 259 -1.40 -4.61 14.77
N THR A 260 -1.58 -4.75 13.44
CA THR A 260 -1.51 -3.61 12.52
C THR A 260 -2.63 -2.61 12.76
N ILE A 261 -3.85 -3.07 13.04
CA ILE A 261 -4.98 -2.22 13.46
C ILE A 261 -4.64 -1.51 14.75
N ASN A 262 -4.04 -2.22 15.71
CA ASN A 262 -3.65 -1.63 16.99
C ASN A 262 -2.55 -0.57 16.83
N VAL A 263 -1.52 -0.83 16.03
CA VAL A 263 -0.44 0.14 15.74
C VAL A 263 -0.99 1.40 15.06
N LEU A 264 -1.91 1.26 14.10
CA LEU A 264 -2.38 2.39 13.30
C LEU A 264 -3.57 3.14 13.92
N HIS A 265 -4.45 2.42 14.63
CA HIS A 265 -5.78 2.88 15.07
C HIS A 265 -6.19 2.36 16.46
N GLY A 266 -5.22 1.92 17.28
CA GLY A 266 -5.48 1.18 18.53
C GLY A 266 -6.42 1.89 19.50
N GLU A 267 -6.22 3.19 19.74
CA GLU A 267 -7.07 3.97 20.66
C GLU A 267 -8.54 4.01 20.24
N GLN A 268 -8.81 3.90 18.94
CA GLN A 268 -10.13 4.03 18.36
C GLN A 268 -10.82 2.67 18.23
N MET A 269 -10.08 1.59 17.98
CA MET A 269 -10.62 0.30 17.53
C MET A 269 -10.36 -0.89 18.46
N CYS A 270 -9.37 -0.83 19.34
CA CYS A 270 -8.89 -2.03 20.04
C CYS A 270 -9.25 -2.05 21.54
N GLY A 271 -9.36 -3.25 22.11
CA GLY A 271 -9.57 -3.47 23.55
C GLY A 271 -10.99 -3.18 24.04
N LYS A 272 -11.98 -3.19 23.14
CA LYS A 272 -13.40 -2.91 23.42
C LYS A 272 -14.35 -3.94 22.80
N GLY A 273 -13.82 -5.12 22.44
CA GLY A 273 -14.56 -6.15 21.69
C GLY A 273 -14.63 -5.85 20.19
N ASP A 274 -15.38 -6.66 19.46
CA ASP A 274 -15.54 -6.50 18.02
C ASP A 274 -16.48 -5.32 17.72
N ASP A 275 -15.94 -4.25 17.13
CA ASP A 275 -16.70 -3.07 16.74
C ASP A 275 -16.78 -2.88 15.22
N GLU A 276 -17.77 -2.12 14.76
CA GLU A 276 -18.02 -1.88 13.34
C GLU A 276 -16.80 -1.31 12.61
N ALA A 277 -16.06 -0.40 13.24
CA ALA A 277 -14.93 0.24 12.59
C ALA A 277 -13.75 -0.72 12.39
N MET A 278 -13.48 -1.60 13.36
CA MET A 278 -12.51 -2.68 13.22
C MET A 278 -12.98 -3.71 12.16
N ASN A 279 -14.24 -4.14 12.25
CA ASN A 279 -14.80 -5.14 11.34
C ASN A 279 -14.80 -4.66 9.90
N ASN A 280 -14.96 -3.36 9.65
CA ASN A 280 -14.81 -2.76 8.32
C ASN A 280 -13.40 -2.96 7.77
N VAL A 281 -12.35 -2.72 8.57
CA VAL A 281 -10.95 -2.90 8.15
C VAL A 281 -10.65 -4.38 7.89
N VAL A 282 -11.09 -5.27 8.79
CA VAL A 282 -10.97 -6.73 8.65
C VAL A 282 -11.67 -7.22 7.39
N SER A 283 -12.88 -6.75 7.12
CA SER A 283 -13.64 -7.17 5.94
C SER A 283 -12.95 -6.79 4.63
N HIS A 284 -12.33 -5.61 4.55
CA HIS A 284 -11.54 -5.23 3.37
C HIS A 284 -10.34 -6.16 3.17
N TYR A 285 -9.60 -6.48 4.25
CA TYR A 285 -8.47 -7.40 4.17
C TYR A 285 -8.88 -8.79 3.68
N LEU A 286 -9.90 -9.39 4.28
CA LEU A 286 -10.40 -10.72 3.87
C LEU A 286 -10.90 -10.71 2.42
N TYR A 287 -11.62 -9.66 2.02
CA TYR A 287 -12.11 -9.52 0.64
C TYR A 287 -10.97 -9.40 -0.37
N TYR A 288 -9.91 -8.66 -0.04
CA TYR A 288 -8.76 -8.51 -0.92
C TYR A 288 -7.92 -9.77 -1.02
N LEU A 289 -7.84 -10.58 0.04
CA LEU A 289 -7.22 -11.91 -0.03
C LEU A 289 -7.93 -12.83 -1.02
N ASP A 290 -9.26 -12.82 -1.04
CA ASP A 290 -10.03 -13.61 -1.99
C ASP A 290 -9.81 -13.14 -3.43
N LEU A 291 -9.86 -11.82 -3.67
CA LEU A 291 -9.62 -11.25 -5.01
C LEU A 291 -8.19 -11.47 -5.51
N MET A 292 -7.21 -11.47 -4.60
CA MET A 292 -5.82 -11.80 -4.95
C MET A 292 -5.58 -13.29 -5.17
N GLY A 293 -6.60 -14.15 -4.96
CA GLY A 293 -6.50 -15.60 -5.10
C GLY A 293 -5.65 -16.27 -4.02
N VAL A 294 -5.45 -15.59 -2.88
CA VAL A 294 -4.74 -16.14 -1.70
C VAL A 294 -5.71 -16.91 -0.82
N GLY A 295 -6.94 -16.40 -0.69
CA GLY A 295 -7.99 -16.97 0.16
C GLY A 295 -7.99 -16.38 1.57
N ARG A 296 -9.17 -16.00 2.04
CA ARG A 296 -9.37 -15.41 3.38
C ARG A 296 -8.96 -16.32 4.55
N GLU A 297 -8.89 -17.63 4.34
CA GLU A 297 -8.45 -18.62 5.32
C GLU A 297 -6.98 -18.44 5.73
N GLU A 298 -6.15 -17.86 4.86
CA GLU A 298 -4.74 -17.56 5.14
C GLU A 298 -4.58 -16.34 6.08
N ALA A 299 -5.66 -15.60 6.35
CA ALA A 299 -5.65 -14.48 7.28
C ALA A 299 -5.40 -14.88 8.74
N GLY A 300 -5.55 -16.17 9.05
CA GLY A 300 -5.36 -16.74 10.38
C GLY A 300 -6.60 -16.64 11.28
N PRO A 301 -6.52 -17.17 12.51
CA PRO A 301 -7.63 -17.17 13.46
C PRO A 301 -8.00 -15.76 13.95
N HIS A 302 -9.19 -15.65 14.56
CA HIS A 302 -9.73 -14.37 15.07
C HIS A 302 -8.76 -13.58 15.94
N GLU A 303 -7.97 -14.26 16.77
CA GLU A 303 -6.99 -13.66 17.69
C GLU A 303 -5.88 -12.87 16.98
N VAL A 304 -5.40 -13.37 15.83
CA VAL A 304 -4.37 -12.68 15.03
C VAL A 304 -4.99 -11.72 14.02
N LEU A 305 -6.24 -11.97 13.63
CA LEU A 305 -6.96 -11.17 12.64
C LEU A 305 -7.51 -9.87 13.23
N THR A 306 -7.93 -9.88 14.48
CA THR A 306 -8.64 -8.76 15.13
C THR A 306 -7.86 -8.19 16.31
N CYS A 307 -8.25 -6.99 16.76
CA CYS A 307 -7.69 -6.37 17.95
C CYS A 307 -8.73 -6.14 19.07
N GLY A 308 -9.90 -6.78 18.98
CA GLY A 308 -11.01 -6.57 19.92
C GLY A 308 -10.62 -6.85 21.37
N GLU A 309 -9.79 -7.88 21.59
CA GLU A 309 -9.26 -8.23 22.92
C GLU A 309 -7.89 -7.61 23.24
N GLN A 310 -7.23 -7.00 22.25
CA GLN A 310 -5.89 -6.43 22.42
C GLN A 310 -5.99 -5.06 23.08
N LEU A 311 -5.31 -4.84 24.20
CA LEU A 311 -5.23 -3.48 24.75
C LEU A 311 -4.47 -2.57 23.77
N PRO A 312 -4.96 -1.33 23.54
CA PRO A 312 -4.25 -0.34 22.74
C PRO A 312 -2.78 -0.21 23.16
N PHE A 313 -1.87 -0.10 22.21
CA PHE A 313 -0.47 0.25 22.52
C PHE A 313 -0.41 1.55 23.35
N GLY A 314 0.51 1.62 24.31
CA GLY A 314 0.59 2.72 25.28
C GLY A 314 -0.32 2.55 26.51
N LYS A 315 -1.32 1.66 26.48
CA LYS A 315 -2.07 1.26 27.68
C LYS A 315 -1.42 0.04 28.34
N ASN A 316 -1.22 0.13 29.66
CA ASN A 316 -0.71 -0.97 30.47
C ASN A 316 -1.87 -1.85 30.97
N PRO A 317 -1.71 -3.19 30.98
CA PRO A 317 -2.68 -4.06 31.64
C PRO A 317 -2.72 -3.72 33.13
N VAL A 318 -3.92 -3.58 33.68
CA VAL A 318 -4.10 -3.33 35.12
C VAL A 318 -3.57 -4.55 35.86
N SER A 319 -2.64 -4.36 36.80
CA SER A 319 -2.24 -5.43 37.70
C SER A 319 -3.45 -5.83 38.52
N THR A 320 -3.99 -7.03 38.30
CA THR A 320 -4.89 -7.65 39.25
C THR A 320 -4.10 -7.92 40.53
N SER A 321 -4.09 -6.96 41.45
CA SER A 321 -3.79 -7.24 42.85
C SER A 321 -4.93 -8.13 43.36
N SER A 322 -4.57 -9.37 43.65
CA SER A 322 -5.33 -10.35 44.41
C SER A 322 -6.25 -9.72 45.47
N SER A 323 -7.54 -10.03 45.39
CA SER A 323 -8.43 -10.11 46.57
C SER A 323 -8.62 -11.58 46.88
#